data_AF-A0A923WKZ4-F1
#
_entry.id   AF-A0A923WKZ4-F1
#
_cell.length_a   1.000
_cell.length_b   1.000
_cell.length_c   1.000
_cell.angle_alpha   90.00
_cell.angle_beta   90.00
_cell.angle_gamma   90.00
#
_symmetry.space_group_name_H-M   'P 1'
#
loop_
_entity.id
_entity.type
_entity.pdbx_description
1 polymer ?
#
loop_
_entity_poly.entity_id
_entity_poly.type
_entity_poly.pdbx_seq_one_letter_code
_entity_poly.pdbx_strand_id
1 'polypeptide(L)' 'MRVVILGSGVIGVTSAYYLAKAGHDVTVLERQPGPALETSFAN' A
#
# COMPACT_ATOMS: atom_id res chain seq x y z
N MET A 1 13.20 -6.51 -7.59
CA MET A 1 12.03 -7.42 -7.80
C MET A 1 10.79 -6.57 -7.99
N ARG A 2 9.81 -7.03 -8.77
CA ARG A 2 8.51 -6.37 -8.92
C ARG A 2 7.52 -6.91 -7.89
N VAL A 3 6.80 -6.03 -7.21
CA VAL A 3 5.84 -6.39 -6.15
C VAL A 3 4.53 -5.65 -6.39
N VAL A 4 3.42 -6.37 -6.31
CA VAL A 4 2.07 -5.79 -6.32
C VAL A 4 1.49 -5.92 -4.92
N ILE A 5 1.00 -4.82 -4.36
CA ILE A 5 0.28 -4.78 -3.08
C ILE A 5 -1.18 -4.47 -3.39
N LEU A 6 -2.08 -5.30 -2.85
CA LEU A 6 -3.53 -5.09 -2.94
C LEU A 6 -4.03 -4.50 -1.62
N GLY A 7 -4.49 -3.26 -1.67
CA GLY A 7 -4.95 -2.49 -0.53
C GLY A 7 -3.95 -1.41 -0.11
N SER A 8 -4.49 -0.22 0.16
CA SER A 8 -3.76 0.99 0.55
C SER A 8 -4.20 1.50 1.94
N GLY A 9 -4.57 0.58 2.82
CA GLY A 9 -4.64 0.83 4.26
C GLY A 9 -3.23 0.95 4.88
N VAL A 10 -3.16 1.19 6.19
CA VAL A 10 -1.89 1.46 6.90
C VAL A 10 -0.84 0.38 6.64
N ILE A 11 -1.21 -0.90 6.71
CA ILE A 11 -0.29 -2.01 6.46
C ILE A 11 0.20 -2.00 5.01
N GLY A 12 -0.70 -1.82 4.03
CA GLY A 12 -0.34 -1.82 2.61
C GLY A 12 0.64 -0.69 2.27
N VAL A 13 0.38 0.53 2.75
CA VAL A 13 1.25 1.69 2.50
C VAL A 13 2.59 1.54 3.23
N THR A 14 2.60 1.06 4.48
CA THR A 14 3.85 0.80 5.22
C THR A 14 4.69 -0.26 4.53
N SER A 15 4.10 -1.38 4.11
CA SER A 15 4.79 -2.42 3.33
C SER A 15 5.35 -1.86 2.03
N ALA A 16 4.55 -1.08 1.28
CA ALA A 16 4.98 -0.45 0.03
C ALA A 16 6.18 0.47 0.25
N TYR A 17 6.15 1.30 1.29
CA TYR A 17 7.24 2.22 1.65
C TYR A 17 8.56 1.48 1.89
N TYR A 18 8.56 0.45 2.74
CA TYR A 18 9.79 -0.28 3.06
C TYR A 18 10.31 -1.10 1.88
N LEU A 19 9.41 -1.68 1.07
CA LEU A 19 9.82 -2.40 -0.13
C LEU A 19 10.41 -1.46 -1.20
N ALA A 20 9.81 -0.30 -1.42
CA ALA A 20 10.36 0.72 -2.31
C ALA A 20 11.74 1.20 -1.82
N LYS A 21 11.88 1.44 -0.51
CA LYS A 21 13.16 1.83 0.11
C LYS A 21 14.25 0.75 -0.03
N ALA A 22 13.87 -0.52 -0.07
CA ALA A 22 14.78 -1.64 -0.33
C ALA A 22 15.12 -1.84 -1.82
N GLY A 23 14.65 -0.96 -2.71
CA GLY A 23 14.95 -1.01 -4.15
C GLY A 23 14.04 -1.92 -4.96
N HIS A 24 12.87 -2.29 -4.42
CA HIS A 24 11.86 -3.02 -5.18
C HIS A 24 11.00 -2.07 -6.01
N ASP A 25 10.56 -2.54 -7.18
CA ASP A 25 9.58 -1.86 -8.04
C ASP A 25 8.19 -2.24 -7.54
N VAL A 26 7.49 -1.30 -6.91
CA VAL A 26 6.25 -1.55 -6.17
C VAL A 26 5.08 -0.85 -6.84
N THR A 27 4.02 -1.61 -7.13
CA THR A 27 2.71 -1.07 -7.52
C THR A 27 1.70 -1.35 -6.41
N VAL A 28 0.98 -0.33 -5.97
CA VAL A 28 -0.13 -0.47 -5.02
C VAL A 28 -1.45 -0.30 -5.77
N LEU A 29 -2.37 -1.24 -5.60
CA LEU A 29 -3.71 -1.18 -6.15
C LEU A 29 -4.73 -1.05 -5.02
N GLU A 30 -5.68 -0.14 -5.18
CA GLU A 30 -6.76 0.11 -4.23
C GLU A 30 -8.11 0.02 -4.93
N ARG A 31 -9.12 -0.53 -4.25
CA ARG A 31 -10.49 -0.59 -4.78
C ARG A 31 -11.22 0.74 -4.59
N GLN A 32 -10.91 1.44 -3.50
CA GLN A 32 -11.46 2.74 -3.17
C GLN A 32 -10.84 3.86 -4.02
N PRO A 33 -11.52 5.02 -4.17
CA PRO A 33 -10.98 6.17 -4.90
C PRO A 33 -9.72 6.79 -4.29
N GLY A 34 -9.38 6.45 -3.05
CA GLY A 34 -8.24 6.96 -2.33
C GLY A 34 -7.77 6.03 -1.22
N PRO A 35 -6.58 6.28 -0.65
CA PRO A 35 -6.01 5.43 0.38
C PRO A 35 -6.73 5.58 1.72
N ALA A 36 -6.64 4.54 2.54
CA ALA A 36 -7.14 4.53 3.90
C ALA A 36 -8.61 4.96 4.08
N LEU A 37 -9.50 4.69 3.10
CA LEU A 37 -10.94 5.02 3.19
C LEU A 37 -11.80 3.96 3.88
N GLU A 38 -11.19 2.93 4.47
CA GLU A 38 -11.90 1.86 5.21
C GLU A 38 -11.39 1.79 6.66
N THR A 39 -11.06 0.61 7.20
CA THR A 39 -10.65 0.45 8.61
C THR A 39 -9.51 1.40 9.00
N SER A 40 -8.55 1.67 8.10
CA SER A 40 -7.44 2.59 8.40
C SER A 40 -7.83 4.07 8.52
N PHE A 41 -9.04 4.47 8.12
CA PHE A 41 -9.55 5.84 8.32
C PHE A 41 -9.82 6.13 9.81
N ALA A 42 -10.26 5.11 10.55
CA ALA A 42 -10.78 5.23 11.90
C ALA A 42 -10.41 4.01 12.76
N ASN A 43 -9.13 3.63 12.70
CA ASN A 43 -8.52 2.61 13.56
C ASN A 43 -8.14 3.18 14.93
#